data_AF-S6A4X5-F1
#
_entry.id   AF-S6A4X5-F1
#
_cell.length_a   1.000
_cell.length_b   1.000
_cell.length_c   1.000
_cell.angle_alpha   90.00
_cell.angle_beta   90.00
_cell.angle_gamma   90.00
#
_symmetry.space_group_name_H-M   'P 1'
#
loop_
_entity.id
_entity.type
_entity.pdbx_description
1 polymer ?
#
loop_
_entity_poly.entity_id
_entity_poly.type
_entity_poly.pdbx_seq_one_letter_code
_entity_poly.pdbx_strand_id
1 'polypeptide(L)'
;MKKFEFTAGTSKDDMIMGLCFPVSIIFPVLTTYLLPFYLEMYASFKTLPLLFKFFVFIPALYLTYFLIKKVRKNAANKFIVTLDNLSIRIRKNEKEVMSGKILSCKIKVVNDKLVYLDIKTKEDSISFKARPKEYKTITGNTSLNPFGTGTISDMKTVLALGRQIKNTIIEEMP
;
A
#
# COMPACT_ATOMS: atom_id res chain seq x y z
N MET A 1 2.64 -21.44 20.01
CA MET A 1 2.10 -20.16 19.49
C MET A 1 3.18 -19.11 19.18
N LYS A 2 3.32 -18.71 17.90
CA LYS A 2 4.18 -17.60 17.45
C LYS A 2 3.34 -16.39 17.02
N LYS A 3 3.86 -15.18 17.25
CA LYS A 3 3.18 -13.91 16.94
C LYS A 3 3.97 -13.12 15.91
N PHE A 4 3.29 -12.60 14.91
CA PHE A 4 3.83 -11.75 13.85
C PHE A 4 3.09 -10.42 13.81
N GLU A 5 3.83 -9.32 13.84
CA GLU A 5 3.28 -7.97 13.73
C GLU A 5 3.89 -7.26 12.53
N PHE A 6 3.06 -6.73 11.64
CA PHE A 6 3.53 -6.02 10.45
C PHE A 6 2.47 -5.07 9.91
N THR A 7 2.93 -4.08 9.13
CA THR A 7 2.06 -3.20 8.35
C THR A 7 2.04 -3.63 6.89
N ALA A 8 0.86 -3.86 6.34
CA ALA A 8 0.68 -4.24 4.93
C ALA A 8 -0.63 -3.70 4.36
N GLY A 9 -0.76 -3.76 3.04
CA GLY A 9 -2.05 -3.59 2.35
C GLY A 9 -2.70 -4.95 2.09
N THR A 10 -4.00 -4.95 1.86
CA THR A 10 -4.76 -6.10 1.36
C THR A 10 -5.02 -5.98 -0.14
N SER A 11 -5.57 -7.03 -0.78
CA SER A 11 -6.03 -6.96 -2.16
C SER A 11 -7.03 -5.82 -2.41
N LYS A 12 -7.97 -5.60 -1.47
CA LYS A 12 -8.95 -4.51 -1.53
C LYS A 12 -8.28 -3.13 -1.41
N ASP A 13 -7.35 -2.98 -0.47
CA ASP A 13 -6.63 -1.72 -0.29
C ASP A 13 -5.80 -1.35 -1.53
N ASP A 14 -5.23 -2.37 -2.21
CA ASP A 14 -4.49 -2.21 -3.45
C ASP A 14 -5.35 -1.74 -4.62
N MET A 15 -6.56 -2.29 -4.75
CA MET A 15 -7.53 -1.86 -5.74
C MET A 15 -7.92 -0.39 -5.52
N ILE A 16 -8.17 -0.01 -4.25
CA ILE A 16 -8.47 1.36 -3.86
C ILE A 16 -7.28 2.28 -4.18
N MET A 17 -6.05 1.90 -3.81
CA MET A 17 -4.86 2.70 -4.14
C MET A 17 -4.67 2.86 -5.65
N GLY A 18 -4.85 1.80 -6.43
CA GLY A 18 -4.71 1.83 -7.88
C GLY A 18 -5.70 2.76 -8.56
N LEU A 19 -6.96 2.76 -8.09
CA LEU A 19 -8.01 3.64 -8.62
C LEU A 19 -7.87 5.08 -8.13
N CYS A 20 -7.53 5.29 -6.86
CA CYS A 20 -7.39 6.62 -6.28
C CYS A 20 -6.15 7.37 -6.78
N PHE A 21 -5.13 6.67 -7.29
CA PHE A 21 -3.90 7.31 -7.78
C PHE A 21 -4.14 8.27 -8.97
N PRO A 22 -4.74 7.85 -10.11
CA PRO A 22 -5.03 8.78 -11.20
C PRO A 22 -6.00 9.89 -10.79
N VAL A 23 -7.01 9.57 -9.97
CA VAL A 23 -7.96 10.55 -9.41
C VAL A 23 -7.21 11.62 -8.60
N SER A 24 -6.22 11.22 -7.81
CA SER A 24 -5.40 12.12 -6.99
C SER A 24 -4.52 13.05 -7.81
N ILE A 25 -4.32 12.81 -9.11
CA ILE A 25 -3.54 13.68 -10.01
C ILE A 25 -4.48 14.58 -10.82
N ILE A 26 -5.54 14.01 -11.41
CA ILE A 26 -6.43 14.72 -12.33
C ILE A 26 -7.25 15.78 -11.58
N PHE A 27 -7.83 15.43 -10.42
CA PHE A 27 -8.70 16.35 -9.67
C PHE A 27 -7.97 17.62 -9.21
N PRO A 28 -6.77 17.55 -8.60
CA PRO A 28 -6.02 18.75 -8.24
C PRO A 28 -5.71 19.64 -9.42
N VAL A 29 -5.23 19.08 -10.53
CA VAL A 29 -4.92 19.85 -11.74
C VAL A 29 -6.19 20.55 -12.24
N LEU A 30 -7.28 19.80 -12.40
CA LEU A 30 -8.54 20.39 -12.85
C LEU A 30 -9.04 21.50 -11.91
N THR A 31 -8.99 21.27 -10.60
CA THR A 31 -9.43 22.24 -9.59
C THR A 31 -8.60 23.53 -9.65
N THR A 32 -7.28 23.42 -9.73
CA THR A 32 -6.40 24.61 -9.75
C THR A 32 -6.46 25.36 -11.07
N TYR A 33 -6.84 24.73 -12.18
CA TYR A 33 -7.11 25.41 -13.45
C TYR A 33 -8.48 26.07 -13.49
N LEU A 34 -9.52 25.42 -12.97
CA LEU A 34 -10.88 25.95 -12.96
C LEU A 34 -11.06 27.12 -11.99
N LEU A 35 -10.43 27.07 -10.82
CA LEU A 35 -10.63 28.09 -9.80
C LEU A 35 -10.25 29.51 -10.28
N PRO A 36 -9.06 29.76 -10.87
CA PRO A 36 -8.71 31.07 -11.42
C PRO A 36 -9.53 31.45 -12.65
N PHE A 37 -10.00 30.47 -13.43
CA PHE A 37 -10.86 30.70 -14.58
C PHE A 37 -12.22 31.27 -14.14
N TYR A 38 -12.85 30.65 -13.15
CA TYR A 38 -14.12 31.13 -12.58
C TYR A 38 -13.99 32.45 -11.82
N LEU A 39 -12.83 32.73 -11.25
CA LEU A 39 -12.54 34.01 -10.58
C LEU A 39 -12.10 35.11 -11.56
N GLU A 40 -12.16 34.87 -12.88
CA GLU A 40 -11.73 35.78 -13.95
C GLU A 40 -10.27 36.28 -13.81
N MET A 41 -9.45 35.61 -13.00
CA MET A 41 -8.07 35.99 -12.72
C MET A 41 -7.16 35.87 -13.94
N TYR A 42 -7.62 35.19 -15.00
CA TYR A 42 -6.87 35.04 -16.25
C TYR A 42 -6.49 36.39 -16.89
N ALA A 43 -7.36 37.41 -16.76
CA ALA A 43 -7.08 38.75 -17.28
C ALA A 43 -5.81 39.35 -16.65
N SER A 44 -5.59 39.10 -15.36
CA SER A 44 -4.42 39.57 -14.60
C SER A 44 -3.10 38.92 -15.03
N PHE A 45 -3.14 37.77 -15.69
CA PHE A 45 -1.94 37.06 -16.17
C PHE A 45 -1.73 37.13 -17.68
N LYS A 46 -2.54 37.92 -18.40
CA LYS A 46 -2.49 38.05 -19.87
C LYS A 46 -1.11 38.46 -20.40
N THR A 47 -0.40 39.29 -19.66
CA THR A 47 0.95 39.78 -19.99
C THR A 47 2.07 38.82 -19.60
N LEU A 48 1.80 37.82 -18.75
CA LEU A 48 2.82 36.90 -18.27
C LEU A 48 2.28 35.46 -18.11
N PRO A 49 1.99 34.77 -19.23
CA PRO A 49 1.33 33.46 -19.22
C PRO A 49 2.16 32.35 -18.55
N LEU A 50 3.48 32.52 -18.44
CA LEU A 50 4.35 31.60 -17.71
C LEU A 50 4.08 31.64 -16.20
N LEU A 51 3.86 32.83 -15.61
CA LEU A 51 3.54 32.94 -14.18
C LEU A 51 2.21 32.27 -13.85
N PHE A 52 1.21 32.39 -14.74
CA PHE A 52 -0.07 31.69 -14.56
C PHE A 52 0.11 30.18 -14.48
N LYS A 53 0.95 29.60 -15.37
CA LYS A 53 1.24 28.16 -15.35
C LYS A 53 1.86 27.75 -14.02
N PHE A 54 2.84 28.48 -13.49
CA PHE A 54 3.43 28.17 -12.18
C PHE A 54 2.44 28.35 -11.04
N PHE A 55 1.63 29.41 -11.08
CA PHE A 55 0.60 29.70 -10.09
C PHE A 55 -0.44 28.58 -9.98
N VAL A 56 -0.79 27.94 -11.10
CA VAL A 56 -1.73 26.82 -11.14
C VAL A 56 -1.06 25.47 -10.84
N PHE A 57 0.16 25.28 -11.34
CA PHE A 57 0.86 24.00 -11.28
C PHE A 57 1.44 23.69 -9.89
N ILE A 58 2.02 24.68 -9.20
CA ILE A 58 2.63 24.47 -7.88
C ILE A 58 1.57 23.99 -6.86
N PRO A 59 0.39 24.63 -6.73
CA PRO A 59 -0.67 24.14 -5.85
C PRO A 59 -1.20 22.76 -6.27
N ALA A 60 -1.27 22.47 -7.58
CA ALA A 60 -1.70 21.16 -8.08
C ALA A 60 -0.76 20.06 -7.62
N LEU A 61 0.56 20.28 -7.71
CA LEU A 61 1.57 19.34 -7.22
C LEU A 61 1.44 19.10 -5.71
N TYR A 62 1.25 20.17 -4.93
CA TYR A 62 1.09 20.07 -3.48
C TYR A 62 -0.16 19.27 -3.10
N LEU A 63 -1.31 19.58 -3.70
CA LEU A 63 -2.57 18.87 -3.49
C LEU A 63 -2.46 17.39 -3.91
N THR A 64 -1.83 17.12 -5.05
CA THR A 64 -1.58 15.75 -5.54
C THR A 64 -0.76 14.96 -4.52
N TYR A 65 0.36 15.52 -4.06
CA TYR A 65 1.20 14.89 -3.04
C TYR A 65 0.43 14.62 -1.75
N PHE A 66 -0.37 15.59 -1.29
CA PHE A 66 -1.20 15.46 -0.10
C PHE A 66 -2.22 14.31 -0.22
N LEU A 67 -2.91 14.21 -1.36
CA LEU A 67 -3.89 13.16 -1.62
C LEU A 67 -3.24 11.77 -1.67
N ILE A 68 -2.13 11.62 -2.40
CA ILE A 68 -1.38 10.35 -2.47
C ILE A 68 -0.94 9.93 -1.06
N LYS A 69 -0.41 10.86 -0.27
CA LYS A 69 0.01 10.59 1.12
C LYS A 69 -1.17 10.11 1.97
N LYS A 70 -2.36 10.69 1.80
CA LYS A 70 -3.59 10.32 2.52
C LYS A 70 -4.10 8.94 2.11
N VAL A 71 -4.16 8.65 0.80
CA VAL A 71 -4.54 7.35 0.25
C VAL A 71 -3.62 6.25 0.78
N ARG A 72 -2.31 6.48 0.74
CA ARG A 72 -1.31 5.55 1.25
C ARG A 72 -1.47 5.25 2.75
N LYS A 73 -1.78 6.27 3.56
CA LYS A 73 -2.03 6.10 5.00
C LYS A 73 -3.26 5.23 5.25
N ASN A 74 -4.30 5.39 4.44
CA ASN A 74 -5.55 4.61 4.59
C ASN A 74 -5.38 3.14 4.18
N ALA A 75 -4.52 2.88 3.19
CA ALA A 75 -4.23 1.52 2.74
C ALA A 75 -3.25 0.75 3.64
N ALA A 76 -2.50 1.47 4.48
CA ALA A 76 -1.55 0.89 5.42
C ALA A 76 -2.26 0.43 6.69
N ASN A 77 -2.43 -0.88 6.84
CA ASN A 77 -3.12 -1.48 7.97
C ASN A 77 -2.15 -2.27 8.85
N LYS A 78 -2.31 -2.17 10.18
CA LYS A 78 -1.53 -2.95 11.14
C LYS A 78 -2.17 -4.33 11.27
N PHE A 79 -1.37 -5.37 11.07
CA PHE A 79 -1.78 -6.76 11.23
C PHE A 79 -1.06 -7.40 12.40
N ILE A 80 -1.82 -8.20 13.15
CA ILE A 80 -1.30 -9.11 14.17
C ILE A 80 -1.76 -10.51 13.78
N VAL A 81 -0.80 -11.38 13.49
CA VAL A 81 -1.04 -12.77 13.13
C VAL A 81 -0.49 -13.66 14.23
N THR A 82 -1.36 -14.47 14.82
CA THR A 82 -0.98 -15.53 15.75
C THR A 82 -1.10 -16.87 15.05
N LEU A 83 -0.01 -17.63 15.06
CA LEU A 83 0.11 -18.93 14.42
C LEU A 83 0.36 -19.98 15.50
N ASP A 84 -0.43 -21.04 15.48
CA ASP A 84 -0.29 -22.22 16.33
C ASP A 84 -0.40 -23.48 15.46
N ASN A 85 0.76 -24.01 15.05
CA ASN A 85 0.90 -25.00 13.97
C ASN A 85 0.17 -24.53 12.69
N LEU A 86 -0.88 -25.25 12.26
CA LEU A 86 -1.73 -24.87 11.14
C LEU A 86 -2.94 -24.00 11.53
N SER A 87 -3.16 -23.70 12.80
CA SER A 87 -4.22 -22.78 13.22
C SER A 87 -3.72 -21.34 13.14
N ILE A 88 -4.45 -20.49 12.41
CA ILE A 88 -4.14 -19.08 12.25
C ILE A 88 -5.26 -18.21 12.80
N ARG A 89 -4.88 -17.08 13.40
CA ARG A 89 -5.80 -15.99 13.72
C ARG A 89 -5.16 -14.67 13.31
N ILE A 90 -5.92 -13.87 12.57
CA ILE A 90 -5.47 -12.65 11.92
C ILE A 90 -6.34 -11.51 12.40
N ARG A 91 -5.71 -10.46 12.92
CA ARG A 91 -6.36 -9.22 13.32
C ARG A 91 -5.87 -8.06 12.47
N LYS A 92 -6.80 -7.28 11.92
CA LYS A 92 -6.58 -6.01 11.20
C LYS A 92 -6.98 -4.87 12.13
N ASN A 93 -6.04 -3.99 12.49
CA ASN A 93 -6.28 -2.84 13.38
C ASN A 93 -7.11 -3.27 14.61
N GLU A 94 -6.65 -4.32 15.31
CA GLU A 94 -7.25 -4.91 16.51
C GLU A 94 -8.56 -5.70 16.31
N LYS A 95 -9.20 -5.61 15.14
CA LYS A 95 -10.39 -6.41 14.81
C LYS A 95 -10.01 -7.73 14.16
N GLU A 96 -10.61 -8.83 14.59
CA GLU A 96 -10.42 -10.13 13.94
C GLU A 96 -11.03 -10.11 12.53
N VAL A 97 -10.26 -10.57 11.55
CA VAL A 97 -10.68 -10.59 10.13
C VAL A 97 -10.68 -11.98 9.53
N MET A 98 -9.96 -12.93 10.13
CA MET A 98 -9.87 -14.30 9.64
C MET A 98 -9.28 -15.18 10.75
N SER A 99 -9.86 -16.36 10.96
CA SER A 99 -9.29 -17.40 11.80
C SER A 99 -9.62 -18.79 11.27
N GLY A 100 -8.87 -19.81 11.68
CA GLY A 100 -9.14 -21.20 11.33
C GLY A 100 -7.90 -21.98 10.92
N LYS A 101 -8.10 -23.20 10.40
CA LYS A 101 -7.01 -24.06 9.93
C LYS A 101 -6.56 -23.65 8.53
N ILE A 102 -5.27 -23.41 8.36
CA ILE A 102 -4.65 -23.10 7.09
C ILE A 102 -4.74 -24.32 6.16
N LEU A 103 -5.24 -24.09 4.94
CA LEU A 103 -5.29 -25.09 3.89
C LEU A 103 -4.17 -24.89 2.86
N SER A 104 -3.86 -23.64 2.54
CA SER A 104 -2.81 -23.33 1.57
C SER A 104 -2.18 -21.96 1.82
N CYS A 105 -0.92 -21.85 1.41
CA CYS A 105 -0.13 -20.64 1.50
C CYS A 105 0.64 -20.43 0.19
N LYS A 106 0.50 -19.25 -0.41
CA LYS A 106 1.25 -18.87 -1.61
C LYS A 106 2.06 -17.62 -1.33
N ILE A 107 3.36 -17.71 -1.53
CA ILE A 107 4.29 -16.60 -1.36
C ILE A 107 4.81 -16.21 -2.74
N LYS A 108 4.80 -14.92 -3.06
CA LYS A 108 5.48 -14.36 -4.23
C LYS A 108 6.29 -13.15 -3.80
N VAL A 109 7.59 -13.20 -4.08
CA VAL A 109 8.52 -12.10 -3.80
C VAL A 109 8.92 -11.48 -5.14
N VAL A 110 8.87 -10.15 -5.24
CA VAL A 110 9.32 -9.41 -6.42
C VAL A 110 10.46 -8.49 -5.99
N ASN A 111 11.68 -9.01 -6.07
CA ASN A 111 12.91 -8.39 -5.57
C ASN A 111 12.71 -7.77 -4.17
N ASP A 112 13.42 -6.69 -3.86
CA ASP A 112 13.25 -5.93 -2.61
C ASP A 112 12.05 -4.95 -2.64
N LYS A 113 11.12 -5.10 -3.61
CA LYS A 113 10.05 -4.12 -3.85
C LYS A 113 8.69 -4.55 -3.32
N LEU A 114 8.41 -5.86 -3.27
CA LEU A 114 7.09 -6.37 -2.90
C LEU A 114 7.19 -7.80 -2.37
N VAL A 115 6.49 -8.06 -1.26
CA VAL A 115 6.14 -9.41 -0.81
C VAL A 115 4.63 -9.56 -0.88
N TYR A 116 4.19 -10.60 -1.59
CA TYR A 116 2.81 -11.04 -1.66
C TYR A 116 2.68 -12.36 -0.91
N LEU A 117 1.71 -12.43 -0.01
CA LEU A 117 1.39 -13.62 0.78
C LEU A 117 -0.11 -13.85 0.71
N ASP A 118 -0.53 -14.96 0.14
CA ASP A 118 -1.93 -15.39 0.09
C ASP A 118 -2.11 -16.59 1.04
N ILE A 119 -3.09 -16.48 1.94
CA ILE A 119 -3.42 -17.51 2.91
C ILE A 119 -4.89 -17.88 2.73
N LYS A 120 -5.17 -19.18 2.66
CA LYS A 120 -6.54 -19.70 2.56
C LYS A 120 -6.84 -20.63 3.72
N THR A 121 -7.99 -20.44 4.34
CA THR A 121 -8.65 -21.41 5.24
C THR A 121 -9.84 -22.01 4.49
N LYS A 122 -10.62 -22.85 5.18
CA LYS A 122 -11.83 -23.48 4.61
C LYS A 122 -12.91 -22.47 4.22
N GLU A 123 -13.05 -21.43 5.02
CA GLU A 123 -14.14 -20.45 4.91
C GLU A 123 -13.66 -19.12 4.31
N ASP A 124 -12.40 -18.75 4.55
CA ASP A 124 -11.88 -17.43 4.24
C ASP A 124 -10.54 -17.46 3.48
N SER A 125 -10.23 -16.33 2.83
CA SER A 125 -8.91 -16.08 2.27
C SER A 125 -8.49 -14.65 2.50
N ILE A 126 -7.19 -14.45 2.71
CA ILE A 126 -6.59 -13.13 2.83
C ILE A 126 -5.29 -13.06 2.05
N SER A 127 -5.14 -11.99 1.28
CA SER A 127 -3.90 -11.68 0.59
C SER A 127 -3.26 -10.43 1.20
N PHE A 128 -2.04 -10.57 1.68
CA PHE A 128 -1.18 -9.48 2.12
C PHE A 128 -0.27 -9.01 1.00
N LYS A 129 -0.10 -7.69 0.93
CA LYS A 129 0.83 -7.00 0.04
C LYS A 129 1.67 -6.03 0.86
N ALA A 130 2.90 -6.44 1.16
CA ALA A 130 3.87 -5.61 1.84
C ALA A 130 4.77 -4.94 0.81
N ARG A 131 4.66 -3.61 0.71
CA ARG A 131 5.52 -2.75 -0.11
C ARG A 131 6.22 -1.75 0.79
N PRO A 132 7.53 -1.56 0.65
CA PRO A 132 8.23 -0.61 1.48
C PRO A 132 7.91 0.81 0.97
N LYS A 133 7.70 1.76 1.88
CA LYS A 133 7.52 3.19 1.56
C LYS A 133 8.74 3.78 0.86
N GLU A 134 9.91 3.22 1.14
CA GLU A 134 11.19 3.62 0.60
C GLU A 134 12.00 2.38 0.25
N TYR A 135 12.66 2.40 -0.90
CA TYR A 135 13.50 1.28 -1.35
C TYR A 135 14.82 1.80 -1.91
N LYS A 136 15.85 0.96 -1.86
CA LYS A 136 17.13 1.26 -2.51
C LYS A 136 17.02 0.97 -4.00
N THR A 137 17.39 1.93 -4.81
CA THR A 137 17.53 1.79 -6.26
C THR A 137 18.80 1.01 -6.60
N ILE A 138 18.96 0.61 -7.86
CA ILE A 138 20.15 -0.11 -8.34
C ILE A 138 21.43 0.72 -8.12
N THR A 139 21.30 2.06 -8.16
CA THR A 139 22.40 3.00 -7.87
C THR A 139 22.64 3.23 -6.37
N GLY A 140 21.93 2.52 -5.48
CA GLY A 140 22.07 2.63 -4.03
C GLY A 140 21.27 3.76 -3.39
N ASN A 141 20.71 4.68 -4.19
CA ASN A 141 19.92 5.81 -3.69
C ASN A 141 18.56 5.37 -3.17
N THR A 142 18.08 6.03 -2.10
CA THR A 142 16.73 5.82 -1.57
C THR A 142 15.69 6.49 -2.47
N SER A 143 14.69 5.72 -2.91
CA SER A 143 13.55 6.21 -3.69
C SER A 143 12.25 5.96 -2.97
N LEU A 144 11.29 6.88 -3.15
CA LEU A 144 9.98 6.85 -2.50
C LEU A 144 9.00 6.04 -3.35
N ASN A 145 8.30 5.12 -2.72
CA ASN A 145 7.25 4.32 -3.35
C ASN A 145 5.87 4.94 -3.05
N PRO A 146 5.17 5.48 -4.05
CA PRO A 146 3.83 6.06 -3.85
C PRO A 146 2.80 5.01 -3.40
N PHE A 147 3.04 3.73 -3.69
CA PHE A 147 2.19 2.60 -3.30
C PHE A 147 2.70 1.83 -2.07
N GLY A 148 3.73 2.35 -1.38
CA GLY A 148 4.33 1.69 -0.23
C GLY A 148 3.43 1.74 1.01
N THR A 149 3.06 0.58 1.56
CA THR A 149 2.17 0.46 2.72
C THR A 149 2.91 0.19 4.03
N GLY A 150 4.09 -0.42 3.97
CA GLY A 150 4.90 -0.79 5.13
C GLY A 150 6.36 -0.39 5.01
N THR A 151 7.21 -1.01 5.82
CA THR A 151 8.66 -0.87 5.84
C THR A 151 9.34 -2.12 5.28
N ILE A 152 10.66 -2.07 5.09
CA ILE A 152 11.46 -3.26 4.73
C ILE A 152 11.38 -4.32 5.84
N SER A 153 11.28 -3.91 7.11
CA SER A 153 11.10 -4.83 8.23
C SER A 153 9.75 -5.57 8.13
N ASP A 154 8.67 -4.84 7.83
CA ASP A 154 7.34 -5.45 7.64
C ASP A 154 7.35 -6.50 6.53
N MET A 155 8.05 -6.23 5.42
CA MET A 155 8.22 -7.21 4.34
C MET A 155 8.96 -8.47 4.79
N LYS A 156 10.03 -8.33 5.58
CA LYS A 156 10.77 -9.46 6.13
C LYS A 156 9.88 -10.29 7.06
N THR A 157 9.08 -9.64 7.90
CA THR A 157 8.12 -10.31 8.79
C THR A 157 7.07 -11.10 8.00
N VAL A 158 6.51 -10.51 6.94
CA VAL A 158 5.51 -11.18 6.07
C VAL A 158 6.15 -12.37 5.35
N LEU A 159 7.38 -12.22 4.87
CA LEU A 159 8.12 -13.30 4.23
C LEU A 159 8.42 -14.44 5.22
N ALA A 160 8.83 -14.10 6.44
CA ALA A 160 9.10 -15.08 7.50
C ALA A 160 7.83 -15.85 7.89
N LEU A 161 6.70 -15.14 8.06
CA LEU A 161 5.39 -15.75 8.30
C LEU A 161 5.03 -16.74 7.20
N GLY A 162 5.13 -16.32 5.93
CA GLY A 162 4.83 -17.18 4.79
C GLY A 162 5.71 -18.44 4.78
N ARG A 163 7.03 -18.28 4.95
CA ARG A 163 7.99 -19.40 4.99
C ARG A 163 7.68 -20.37 6.12
N GLN A 164 7.34 -19.86 7.30
CA GLN A 164 6.98 -20.71 8.42
C GLN A 164 5.74 -21.53 8.11
N ILE A 165 4.66 -20.90 7.61
CA ILE A 165 3.44 -21.61 7.24
C ILE A 165 3.75 -22.69 6.18
N LYS A 166 4.55 -22.36 5.16
CA LYS A 166 4.90 -23.31 4.11
C LYS A 166 5.65 -24.52 4.65
N ASN A 167 6.61 -24.30 5.55
CA ASN A 167 7.37 -25.39 6.17
C ASN A 167 6.47 -26.29 7.02
N THR A 168 5.57 -25.70 7.83
CA THR A 168 4.62 -26.47 8.64
C THR A 168 3.65 -27.29 7.80
N ILE A 169 3.19 -26.78 6.64
CA ILE A 169 2.35 -27.55 5.71
C ILE A 169 3.11 -28.75 5.13
N ILE A 170 4.39 -28.58 4.79
CA ILE A 170 5.24 -29.66 4.27
C ILE A 170 5.49 -30.73 5.35
N GLU A 171 5.73 -30.32 6.60
CA GLU A 171 5.96 -31.24 7.71
C GLU A 171 4.69 -32.05 8.10
N GLU A 172 3.48 -31.53 7.86
CA GLU A 172 2.21 -32.22 8.13
C GLU A 172 1.65 -33.01 6.93
N MET A 173 2.27 -32.93 5.76
CA MET A 173 1.93 -33.74 4.58
C MET A 173 2.91 -34.93 4.48
N PRO A 174 2.47 -36.18 4.78
CA PRO A 174 3.31 -37.38 4.68
C PRO A 174 3.71 -37.72 3.24
#